data_AF-A0A356T1P1-F1
#
_entry.id   AF-A0A356T1P1-F1
#
_cell.length_a   1.000
_cell.length_b   1.000
_cell.length_c   1.000
_cell.angle_alpha   90.00
_cell.angle_beta   90.00
_cell.angle_gamma   90.00
#
_symmetry.space_group_name_H-M   'P 1'
#
loop_
_entity.id
_entity.type
_entity.pdbx_description
1 polymer ?
#
loop_
_entity_poly.entity_id
_entity_poly.type
_entity_poly.pdbx_seq_one_letter_code
_entity_poly.pdbx_strand_id
1 'polypeptide(L)'
;LAPLREGSALAAGWSLASLSPVREGRAVLELAHEDGARAEVHMRRRGSREAAGLAQSERFDFFLMNGSRGDEETREVLGRLILGLALHVRRNELDAPEELMASFTAHRETGQRTSRA
;
A
#
# COMPACT_ATOMS: atom_id res chain seq x y z
N LEU A 1 6.57 -7.38 8.13
CA LEU A 1 6.23 -5.95 7.87
C LEU A 1 6.46 -5.03 9.07
N ALA A 2 6.79 -5.56 10.24
CA ALA A 2 6.74 -4.79 11.48
C ALA A 2 8.06 -4.02 11.79
N PRO A 3 7.96 -2.92 12.56
CA PRO A 3 6.72 -2.25 12.93
C PRO A 3 6.55 -0.94 12.16
N LEU A 4 5.86 -1.02 11.01
CA LEU A 4 4.89 0.02 10.65
C LEU A 4 3.72 -0.13 11.61
N ARG A 5 3.49 0.89 12.44
CA ARG A 5 2.37 0.95 13.41
C ARG A 5 1.66 2.27 13.30
N GLU A 6 0.40 2.29 13.70
CA GLU A 6 -0.36 3.53 13.84
C GLU A 6 0.41 4.52 14.72
N GLY A 7 0.43 5.79 14.30
CA GLY A 7 1.23 6.85 14.90
C GLY A 7 2.70 6.89 14.46
N SER A 8 3.18 5.97 13.60
CA SER A 8 4.56 6.02 13.12
C SER A 8 4.81 7.30 12.31
N ALA A 9 5.81 8.08 12.71
CA ALA A 9 6.23 9.25 11.95
C ALA A 9 6.84 8.83 10.62
N LEU A 10 6.42 9.52 9.56
CA LEU A 10 6.98 9.44 8.21
C LEU A 10 7.66 10.78 7.88
N ALA A 11 8.19 10.91 6.68
CA ALA A 11 8.88 12.14 6.27
C ALA A 11 7.90 13.30 6.03
N ALA A 12 8.41 14.53 6.15
CA ALA A 12 7.73 15.76 5.75
C ALA A 12 6.34 15.95 6.38
N GLY A 13 6.24 15.84 7.71
CA GLY A 13 5.00 16.09 8.47
C GLY A 13 3.94 14.99 8.35
N TRP A 14 4.21 13.91 7.60
CA TRP A 14 3.30 12.79 7.47
C TRP A 14 3.49 11.75 8.58
N SER A 15 2.43 11.02 8.88
CA SER A 15 2.42 9.90 9.80
C SER A 15 1.48 8.80 9.29
N LEU A 16 1.71 7.57 9.73
CA LEU A 16 0.78 6.47 9.52
C LEU A 16 -0.38 6.63 10.51
N ALA A 17 -1.53 7.07 10.03
CA ALA A 17 -2.71 7.29 10.86
C ALA A 17 -3.36 5.97 11.27
N SER A 18 -3.52 5.05 10.32
CA SER A 18 -4.08 3.73 10.58
C SER A 18 -3.48 2.68 9.64
N LEU A 19 -3.54 1.42 10.07
CA LEU A 19 -3.20 0.27 9.24
C LEU A 19 -4.30 -0.78 9.38
N SER A 20 -5.04 -1.01 8.29
CA SER A 20 -6.11 -1.99 8.31
C SER A 20 -5.57 -3.43 8.40
N PRO A 21 -6.34 -4.38 8.98
CA PRO A 21 -6.11 -5.79 8.70
C PRO A 21 -6.28 -6.07 7.20
N VAL A 22 -5.76 -7.21 6.74
CA VAL A 22 -5.94 -7.63 5.34
C VAL A 22 -7.41 -7.99 5.11
N ARG A 23 -8.06 -7.29 4.19
CA ARG A 23 -9.45 -7.49 3.78
C ARG A 23 -9.51 -7.50 2.26
N GLU A 24 -10.27 -8.43 1.69
CA GLU A 24 -10.42 -8.55 0.22
C GLU A 24 -9.07 -8.61 -0.52
N GLY A 25 -8.06 -9.23 0.10
CA GLY A 25 -6.73 -9.38 -0.50
C GLY A 25 -5.82 -8.15 -0.42
N ARG A 26 -6.18 -7.10 0.31
CA ARG A 26 -5.36 -5.89 0.47
C ARG A 26 -5.32 -5.41 1.92
N ALA A 27 -4.27 -4.69 2.27
CA ALA A 27 -4.26 -3.84 3.45
C ALA A 27 -4.32 -2.36 3.01
N VAL A 28 -4.92 -1.52 3.84
CA VAL A 28 -5.04 -0.08 3.61
C VAL A 28 -4.21 0.65 4.66
N LEU A 29 -3.32 1.52 4.18
CA LEU A 29 -2.54 2.44 5.00
C LEU A 29 -3.16 3.82 4.84
N GLU A 30 -3.66 4.39 5.94
CA GLU A 30 -4.11 5.77 5.95
C GLU A 30 -2.95 6.65 6.43
N LEU A 31 -2.63 7.67 5.66
CA LEU A 31 -1.59 8.64 5.96
C LEU A 31 -2.24 9.96 6.37
N ALA A 32 -1.67 10.60 7.39
CA ALA A 32 -2.08 11.93 7.84
C ALA A 32 -0.91 12.89 7.85
N HIS A 33 -1.14 14.08 7.34
CA HIS A 33 -0.20 15.19 7.45
C HIS A 33 -0.64 16.15 8.57
N GLU A 34 0.31 16.86 9.16
CA GLU A 34 0.07 17.82 10.24
C GLU A 34 -0.83 19.01 9.84
N ASP A 35 -0.89 19.35 8.55
CA ASP A 35 -1.81 20.38 8.02
C ASP A 35 -3.26 19.89 7.82
N GLY A 36 -3.53 18.62 8.14
CA GLY A 36 -4.85 17.99 7.99
C GLY A 36 -5.03 17.20 6.69
N ALA A 37 -4.07 17.23 5.74
CA ALA A 37 -4.16 16.43 4.53
C ALA A 37 -4.15 14.91 4.83
N ARG A 38 -4.82 14.15 3.98
CA ARG A 38 -4.95 12.68 4.08
C ARG A 38 -4.62 12.01 2.76
N ALA A 39 -4.07 10.81 2.84
CA ALA A 39 -3.85 9.96 1.68
C ALA A 39 -4.11 8.50 2.04
N GLU A 40 -4.73 7.75 1.14
CA GLU A 40 -4.98 6.33 1.30
C GLU A 40 -4.04 5.54 0.38
N VAL A 41 -3.36 4.53 0.92
CA VAL A 41 -2.44 3.68 0.15
C VAL A 41 -2.87 2.23 0.29
N HIS A 42 -3.19 1.59 -0.84
CA HIS A 42 -3.49 0.17 -0.88
C HIS A 42 -2.20 -0.62 -1.06
N MET A 43 -1.96 -1.55 -0.15
CA MET A 43 -0.90 -2.54 -0.26
C MET A 43 -1.49 -3.87 -0.70
N ARG A 44 -1.01 -4.39 -1.83
CA ARG A 44 -1.46 -5.65 -2.43
C ARG A 44 -0.28 -6.57 -2.71
N ARG A 45 -0.53 -7.87 -2.86
CA ARG A 45 0.52 -8.80 -3.29
C ARG A 45 1.02 -8.35 -4.66
N ARG A 46 2.33 -8.44 -4.86
CA ARG A 46 2.95 -8.07 -6.11
C ARG A 46 2.40 -8.92 -7.26
N GLY A 47 1.85 -8.26 -8.27
CA GLY A 47 1.29 -8.92 -9.45
C GLY A 47 2.31 -9.19 -10.56
N SER A 48 1.83 -9.62 -11.73
CA SER A 48 2.67 -9.63 -12.93
C SER A 48 3.07 -8.20 -13.33
N ARG A 49 4.22 -8.09 -14.02
CA ARG A 49 5.03 -6.88 -14.25
C ARG A 49 4.34 -5.66 -14.87
N GLU A 50 3.06 -5.76 -15.23
CA GLU A 50 2.33 -4.79 -16.06
C GLU A 50 1.45 -3.80 -15.27
N ALA A 51 1.11 -4.09 -14.01
CA ALA A 51 0.38 -3.16 -13.15
C ALA A 51 1.30 -2.70 -12.01
N ALA A 52 2.23 -1.80 -12.32
CA ALA A 52 3.10 -1.22 -11.30
C ALA A 52 2.28 -0.22 -10.47
N GLY A 53 2.13 -0.48 -9.17
CA GLY A 53 1.72 0.57 -8.24
C GLY A 53 2.71 1.74 -8.26
N LEU A 54 2.37 2.82 -7.54
CA LEU A 54 3.25 3.99 -7.42
C LEU A 54 4.64 3.62 -6.85
N ALA A 55 4.69 2.59 -6.00
CA ALA A 55 5.93 1.96 -5.57
C ALA A 55 5.76 0.44 -5.41
N GLN A 56 6.87 -0.28 -5.34
CA GLN A 56 6.89 -1.74 -5.15
C GLN A 56 8.01 -2.17 -4.19
N SER A 57 7.77 -3.29 -3.52
CA SER A 57 8.75 -4.12 -2.80
C SER A 57 8.94 -5.44 -3.55
N GLU A 58 9.65 -6.43 -3.01
CA GLU A 58 9.76 -7.73 -3.70
C GLU A 58 8.41 -8.47 -3.71
N ARG A 59 7.61 -8.32 -2.65
CA ARG A 59 6.36 -9.07 -2.48
C ARG A 59 5.09 -8.23 -2.55
N PHE A 60 5.18 -6.90 -2.52
CA PHE A 60 4.01 -6.01 -2.55
C PHE A 60 4.09 -4.87 -3.56
N ASP A 61 2.93 -4.52 -4.11
CA ASP A 61 2.67 -3.29 -4.86
C ASP A 61 1.89 -2.29 -3.98
N PHE A 62 2.22 -1.01 -4.11
CA PHE A 62 1.60 0.10 -3.37
C PHE A 62 0.87 1.05 -4.31
N PHE A 63 -0.42 1.24 -4.10
CA PHE A 63 -1.27 2.09 -4.93
C PHE A 63 -1.77 3.27 -4.12
N LEU A 64 -1.52 4.50 -4.58
CA LEU A 64 -2.13 5.69 -4.02
C LEU A 64 -3.59 5.77 -4.47
N MET A 65 -4.52 5.83 -3.52
CA MET A 65 -5.94 6.00 -3.74
C MET A 65 -6.35 7.40 -3.31
N ASN A 66 -6.18 8.37 -4.20
CA ASN A 66 -6.60 9.76 -4.00
C ASN A 66 -7.95 10.07 -4.67
N GLY A 67 -8.64 9.06 -5.22
CA GLY A 67 -9.90 9.22 -5.95
C GLY A 67 -9.78 9.92 -7.30
N SER A 68 -8.58 10.29 -7.74
CA SER A 68 -8.36 10.88 -9.05
C SER A 68 -8.35 9.83 -10.16
N ARG A 69 -8.39 10.27 -11.43
CA ARG A 69 -8.42 9.37 -12.60
C ARG A 69 -7.04 9.21 -13.24
N GLY A 70 -5.97 9.61 -12.54
CA GLY A 70 -4.62 9.71 -13.11
C GLY A 70 -4.43 10.93 -14.02
N ASP A 71 -5.36 11.87 -13.97
CA ASP A 71 -5.36 13.16 -14.66
C ASP A 71 -4.59 14.26 -13.90
N GLU A 72 -4.32 14.02 -12.62
CA GLU A 72 -3.50 14.87 -11.77
C GLU A 72 -2.16 14.21 -11.45
N GLU A 73 -1.08 14.98 -11.56
CA GLU A 73 0.23 14.51 -11.11
C GLU A 73 0.21 14.21 -9.61
N THR A 74 0.72 13.04 -9.24
CA THR A 74 0.94 12.73 -7.83
C THR A 74 1.95 13.72 -7.27
N ARG A 75 1.59 14.41 -6.18
CA ARG A 75 2.52 15.27 -5.46
C ARG A 75 3.80 14.49 -5.15
N GLU A 76 4.94 15.03 -5.58
CA GLU A 76 6.24 14.35 -5.49
C GLU A 76 6.57 13.87 -4.06
N VAL A 77 6.17 14.65 -3.05
CA VAL A 77 6.34 14.29 -1.63
C VAL A 77 5.65 12.98 -1.26
N LEU A 78 4.43 12.74 -1.77
CA LEU A 78 3.69 11.49 -1.55
C LEU A 78 4.36 10.33 -2.29
N GLY A 79 4.83 10.55 -3.51
CA GLY A 79 5.60 9.56 -4.26
C GLY A 79 6.85 9.09 -3.51
N ARG A 80 7.66 10.03 -3.02
CA ARG A 80 8.86 9.70 -2.22
C ARG A 80 8.51 9.01 -0.90
N LEU A 81 7.43 9.43 -0.24
CA LEU A 81 6.99 8.81 1.00
C LEU A 81 6.54 7.36 0.79
N ILE A 82 5.76 7.10 -0.28
CA ILE A 82 5.29 5.76 -0.61
C ILE A 82 6.45 4.85 -1.05
N LEU A 83 7.44 5.40 -1.75
CA LEU A 83 8.69 4.70 -2.02
C LEU A 83 9.44 4.33 -0.72
N GLY A 84 9.52 5.26 0.23
CA GLY A 84 10.10 5.00 1.55
C GLY A 84 9.40 3.88 2.32
N LEU A 85 8.06 3.86 2.28
CA LEU A 85 7.24 2.78 2.84
C LEU A 85 7.56 1.44 2.17
N ALA A 86 7.61 1.40 0.83
CA ALA A 86 7.93 0.19 0.09
C ALA A 86 9.32 -0.37 0.43
N LEU A 87 10.32 0.50 0.57
CA LEU A 87 11.67 0.11 0.99
C LEU A 87 11.70 -0.40 2.44
N HIS A 88 10.93 0.22 3.34
CA HIS A 88 10.80 -0.26 4.72
C HIS A 88 10.14 -1.65 4.75
N VAL A 89 9.06 -1.84 4.00
CA VAL A 89 8.39 -3.14 3.86
C VAL A 89 9.33 -4.19 3.30
N ARG A 90 10.09 -3.87 2.25
CA ARG A 90 11.07 -4.77 1.63
C ARG A 90 12.09 -5.34 2.61
N ARG A 91 12.52 -4.55 3.59
CA ARG A 91 13.47 -5.00 4.63
C ARG A 91 12.87 -6.01 5.60
N ASN A 92 11.54 -6.06 5.72
CA ASN A 92 10.82 -6.80 6.75
C ASN A 92 9.83 -7.83 6.18
N GLU A 93 9.78 -8.01 4.86
CA GLU A 93 8.80 -8.87 4.19
C GLU A 93 9.23 -10.34 4.14
N LEU A 94 10.53 -10.63 4.33
CA LEU A 94 11.06 -11.99 4.43
C LEU A 94 10.67 -12.66 5.76
N ASP A 95 10.58 -11.89 6.84
CA ASP A 95 10.18 -12.37 8.16
C ASP A 95 8.66 -12.40 8.35
N ALA A 96 7.88 -12.05 7.33
CA ALA A 96 6.43 -12.09 7.39
C ALA A 96 5.93 -13.55 7.36
N PRO A 97 4.98 -13.94 8.23
CA PRO A 97 4.37 -15.27 8.20
C PRO A 97 3.76 -15.57 6.83
N GLU A 98 3.91 -16.80 6.33
CA GLU A 98 3.39 -17.19 5.02
C GLU A 98 1.86 -17.12 4.97
N GLU A 99 1.18 -17.35 6.09
CA GLU A 99 -0.28 -17.22 6.21
C GLU A 99 -0.73 -15.77 6.01
N LEU A 100 0.05 -14.81 6.54
CA LEU A 100 -0.18 -13.39 6.29
C LEU A 100 0.03 -13.09 4.80
N MET A 101 1.09 -13.60 4.19
CA MET A 101 1.35 -13.42 2.76
C MET A 101 0.24 -13.99 1.87
N ALA A 102 -0.27 -15.18 2.20
CA ALA A 102 -1.34 -15.86 1.48
C ALA A 102 -2.69 -15.10 1.55
N SER A 103 -2.87 -14.22 2.55
CA SER A 103 -4.07 -13.40 2.68
C SER A 103 -4.15 -12.24 1.67
N PHE A 104 -3.02 -11.87 1.04
CA PHE A 104 -2.97 -10.83 0.01
C PHE A 104 -3.19 -11.40 -1.40
N THR A 105 -3.89 -10.64 -2.25
CA THR A 105 -4.08 -10.96 -3.67
C THR A 105 -3.43 -9.91 -4.56
N ALA A 106 -3.06 -10.31 -5.77
CA ALA A 106 -2.56 -9.35 -6.76
C ALA A 106 -3.69 -8.49 -7.31
N HIS A 107 -3.39 -7.26 -7.71
CA HIS A 107 -4.39 -6.30 -8.20
C HIS A 107 -5.26 -6.87 -9.34
N ARG A 108 -4.66 -7.64 -10.27
CA ARG A 108 -5.36 -8.25 -11.41
C ARG A 108 -6.21 -9.49 -11.10
N GLU A 109 -6.04 -10.12 -9.95
CA GLU A 109 -6.76 -11.35 -9.61
C GLU A 109 -8.19 -11.10 -9.11
N THR A 110 -8.57 -9.83 -8.91
CA THR A 110 -9.92 -9.43 -8.45
C THR A 110 -11.02 -9.63 -9.52
N GLY A 111 -10.67 -10.02 -10.75
CA GLY A 111 -11.60 -10.15 -11.89
C GLY A 111 -12.20 -11.54 -12.17
N GLN A 112 -11.96 -12.57 -11.35
CA GLN A 112 -12.42 -13.95 -11.66
C GLN A 112 -13.33 -14.62 -10.62
N ARG A 113 -13.93 -13.86 -9.68
CA ARG A 113 -14.85 -14.42 -8.67
C ARG A 113 -16.27 -13.85 -8.65
N THR A 114 -16.76 -13.37 -9.78
CA THR A 114 -18.19 -13.05 -9.97
C THR A 114 -18.72 -13.70 -11.25
N SER A 115 -18.90 -15.02 -11.23
CA SER A 115 -19.93 -15.70 -12.02
C SER A 115 -20.15 -17.11 -11.47
N ARG A 116 -21.15 -17.24 -10.60
CA ARG A 116 -22.02 -18.42 -10.51
C ARG A 116 -23.15 -18.14 -9.53
N ALA A 117 -24.27 -17.67 -10.07
CA ALA A 117 -25.63 -18.04 -9.71
C ALA A 117 -26.49 -17.82 -10.94
#